data_AF-A0A968HG07-F1
#
_entry.id   AF-A0A968HG07-F1
#
_cell.length_a   1.000
_cell.length_b   1.000
_cell.length_c   1.000
_cell.angle_alpha   90.00
_cell.angle_beta   90.00
_cell.angle_gamma   90.00
#
_symmetry.space_group_name_H-M   'P 1'
#
loop_
_entity.id
_entity.type
_entity.pdbx_description
1 polymer ?
#
loop_
_entity_poly.entity_id
_entity_poly.type
_entity_poly.pdbx_seq_one_letter_code
_entity_poly.pdbx_strand_id
1 'polypeptide(L)'
;MKLHKMFFMFPVIFLLVSTASVPAAGDFDWTSDFNIRAEADPSGFRARLAARFRIGDAQINAVVSHVERPADAYIVLRLGEMAAKPADYVMEKYRSGKGKGWGALAQSLGIKPGSKEFHDLKRGNDLYEDNEGGKGKGKGQGKGRQK
;
A
#
# COMPACT_ATOMS: atom_id res chain seq x y z
N MET A 1 -19.01 -52.04 47.95
CA MET A 1 -19.50 -50.66 47.73
C MET A 1 -19.12 -50.23 46.33
N LYS A 2 -20.08 -49.65 45.60
CA LYS A 2 -20.08 -49.51 44.13
C LYS A 2 -19.03 -48.48 43.64
N LEU A 3 -18.34 -48.83 42.56
CA LEU A 3 -17.34 -48.03 41.87
C LEU A 3 -18.03 -46.94 41.03
N HIS A 4 -17.95 -45.69 41.45
CA HIS A 4 -18.49 -44.57 40.68
C HIS A 4 -17.47 -44.11 39.62
N LYS A 5 -17.68 -44.59 38.38
CA LYS A 5 -17.23 -43.89 37.17
C LYS A 5 -18.19 -42.74 36.92
N MET A 6 -17.74 -41.49 36.81
CA MET A 6 -18.44 -40.50 35.97
C MET A 6 -17.61 -39.24 35.69
N PHE A 7 -17.15 -39.18 34.43
CA PHE A 7 -17.05 -38.00 33.55
C PHE A 7 -16.45 -36.69 34.10
N PHE A 8 -15.16 -36.52 33.87
CA PHE A 8 -14.51 -35.21 33.85
C PHE A 8 -14.93 -34.49 32.55
N MET A 9 -15.93 -33.62 32.65
CA MET A 9 -16.37 -32.75 31.57
C MET A 9 -15.34 -31.62 31.41
N PHE A 10 -14.45 -31.74 30.42
CA PHE A 10 -13.58 -30.65 30.00
C PHE A 10 -14.38 -29.64 29.15
N PRO A 11 -14.51 -28.36 29.55
CA PRO A 11 -15.04 -27.36 28.64
C PRO A 11 -13.96 -27.04 27.59
N VAL A 12 -14.19 -27.47 26.36
CA VAL A 12 -13.45 -27.01 25.18
C VAL A 12 -13.83 -25.55 24.97
N ILE A 13 -13.01 -24.63 25.50
CA ILE A 13 -13.06 -23.22 25.14
C ILE A 13 -12.60 -23.12 23.69
N PHE A 14 -13.57 -23.05 22.77
CA PHE A 14 -13.34 -22.75 21.37
C PHE A 14 -13.06 -21.24 21.28
N LEU A 15 -11.77 -20.88 21.41
CA LEU A 15 -11.31 -19.51 21.23
C LEU A 15 -11.46 -19.16 19.74
N LEU A 16 -12.59 -18.55 19.38
CA LEU A 16 -12.79 -17.88 18.10
C LEU A 16 -11.78 -16.73 18.00
N VAL A 17 -10.58 -17.04 17.50
CA VAL A 17 -9.69 -16.02 16.95
C VAL A 17 -10.39 -15.49 15.70
N SER A 18 -11.14 -14.41 15.88
CA SER A 18 -11.55 -13.56 14.76
C SER A 18 -10.28 -12.97 14.15
N THR A 19 -9.76 -13.61 13.10
CA THR A 19 -8.79 -12.95 12.22
C THR A 19 -9.56 -11.83 11.53
N ALA A 20 -9.48 -10.62 12.08
CA ALA A 20 -9.90 -9.43 11.36
C ALA A 20 -9.03 -9.34 10.11
N SER A 21 -9.59 -9.73 8.97
CA SER A 21 -9.00 -9.44 7.67
C SER A 21 -8.97 -7.93 7.53
N VAL A 22 -7.82 -7.31 7.80
CA VAL A 22 -7.63 -5.89 7.52
C VAL A 22 -7.84 -5.74 6.02
N PRO A 23 -8.83 -4.95 5.57
CA PRO A 23 -9.06 -4.78 4.15
C PRO A 23 -7.78 -4.22 3.54
N ALA A 24 -7.16 -4.98 2.64
CA ALA A 24 -5.90 -4.63 1.99
C ALA A 24 -6.01 -3.45 1.00
N ALA A 25 -7.14 -2.74 0.98
CA ALA A 25 -7.49 -1.71 0.01
C ALA A 25 -7.51 -0.27 0.56
N GLY A 26 -7.14 -0.03 1.83
CA GLY A 26 -7.51 1.22 2.52
C GLY A 26 -6.38 2.13 3.00
N ASP A 27 -5.26 2.29 2.29
CA ASP A 27 -4.22 3.26 2.72
C ASP A 27 -4.05 4.47 1.79
N PHE A 28 -4.56 4.41 0.55
CA PHE A 28 -4.28 5.41 -0.48
C PHE A 28 -5.52 5.71 -1.33
N ASP A 29 -6.23 6.79 -0.99
CA ASP A 29 -7.46 7.22 -1.67
C ASP A 29 -7.24 7.53 -3.16
N TRP A 30 -6.03 7.98 -3.53
CA TRP A 30 -5.68 8.35 -4.90
C TRP A 30 -5.51 7.17 -5.86
N THR A 31 -5.47 5.92 -5.36
CA THR A 31 -5.13 4.75 -6.20
C THR A 31 -6.20 4.41 -7.23
N SER A 32 -7.46 4.77 -6.99
CA SER A 32 -8.55 4.52 -7.94
C SER A 32 -8.32 5.28 -9.25
N ASP A 33 -8.16 6.60 -9.18
CA ASP A 33 -7.92 7.46 -10.36
C ASP A 33 -6.60 7.12 -11.04
N PHE A 34 -5.58 6.76 -10.25
CA PHE A 34 -4.30 6.32 -10.77
C PHE A 34 -4.42 5.06 -11.63
N ASN A 35 -5.13 4.04 -11.14
CA ASN A 35 -5.31 2.80 -11.88
C ASN A 35 -6.05 3.05 -13.20
N ILE A 36 -7.11 3.86 -13.19
CA ILE A 36 -7.86 4.21 -14.41
C ILE A 36 -6.93 4.84 -15.47
N ARG A 37 -6.09 5.81 -15.06
CA ARG A 37 -5.16 6.48 -15.99
C ARG A 37 -4.07 5.53 -16.49
N ALA A 38 -3.54 4.68 -15.62
CA ALA A 38 -2.51 3.72 -15.98
C ALA A 38 -3.01 2.61 -16.89
N GLU A 39 -4.25 2.17 -16.70
CA GLU A 39 -4.92 1.16 -17.53
C GLU A 39 -5.31 1.72 -18.90
N ALA A 40 -5.65 3.01 -18.99
CA ALA A 40 -5.95 3.69 -20.24
C ALA A 40 -4.71 3.85 -21.16
N ASP A 41 -3.49 3.89 -20.59
CA ASP A 41 -2.23 4.03 -21.33
C ASP A 41 -1.12 3.16 -20.68
N PRO A 42 -1.14 1.82 -20.88
CA PRO A 42 -0.19 0.93 -20.21
C PRO A 42 1.26 1.15 -20.63
N SER A 43 1.51 1.47 -21.90
CA SER A 43 2.86 1.75 -22.42
C SER A 43 3.39 3.07 -21.86
N GLY A 44 2.58 4.13 -21.87
CA GLY A 44 2.98 5.40 -21.29
C GLY A 44 3.07 5.36 -19.76
N PHE A 45 2.28 4.54 -19.07
CA PHE A 45 2.47 4.27 -17.64
C PHE A 45 3.86 3.71 -17.35
N ARG A 46 4.26 2.67 -18.09
CA ARG A 46 5.59 2.05 -17.96
C ARG A 46 6.72 3.02 -18.26
N ALA A 47 6.57 3.84 -19.31
CA ALA A 47 7.54 4.87 -19.67
C ALA A 47 7.68 5.92 -18.55
N ARG A 48 6.57 6.38 -17.95
CA ARG A 48 6.59 7.30 -16.81
C ARG A 48 7.28 6.71 -15.60
N LEU A 49 7.01 5.45 -15.25
CA LEU A 49 7.71 4.75 -14.17
C LEU A 49 9.22 4.67 -14.43
N ALA A 50 9.62 4.28 -15.64
CA ALA A 50 11.01 4.18 -16.04
C ALA A 50 11.73 5.52 -15.90
N ALA A 51 11.12 6.60 -16.38
CA ALA A 51 11.66 7.95 -16.28
C ALA A 51 11.74 8.45 -14.82
N ARG A 52 10.66 8.29 -14.04
CA ARG A 52 10.54 8.82 -12.67
C ARG A 52 11.48 8.12 -11.69
N PHE A 53 11.59 6.80 -11.77
CA PHE A 53 12.43 6.00 -10.88
C PHE A 53 13.82 5.71 -11.45
N ARG A 54 14.09 6.12 -12.70
CA ARG A 54 15.37 5.91 -13.41
C ARG A 54 15.73 4.42 -13.50
N ILE A 55 14.75 3.58 -13.80
CA ILE A 55 14.90 2.12 -13.88
C ILE A 55 14.63 1.61 -15.31
N GLY A 56 15.30 0.52 -15.69
CA GLY A 56 15.17 -0.08 -17.02
C GLY A 56 13.98 -1.02 -17.17
N ASP A 57 13.67 -1.37 -18.42
CA ASP A 57 12.51 -2.20 -18.79
C ASP A 57 12.43 -3.55 -18.08
N ALA A 58 13.58 -4.19 -17.81
CA ALA A 58 13.63 -5.45 -17.09
C ALA A 58 13.08 -5.32 -15.66
N GLN A 59 13.44 -4.24 -14.96
CA GLN A 59 12.94 -3.98 -13.61
C GLN A 59 11.47 -3.57 -13.63
N ILE A 60 11.07 -2.73 -14.59
CA ILE A 60 9.66 -2.37 -14.80
C ILE A 60 8.81 -3.63 -15.01
N ASN A 61 9.26 -4.53 -15.90
CA ASN A 61 8.60 -5.81 -16.13
C ASN A 61 8.51 -6.65 -14.86
N ALA A 62 9.60 -6.76 -14.10
CA ALA A 62 9.63 -7.56 -12.88
C ALA A 62 8.64 -7.05 -11.82
N VAL A 63 8.44 -5.74 -11.71
CA VAL A 63 7.47 -5.16 -10.78
C VAL A 63 6.05 -5.29 -11.33
N VAL A 64 5.79 -4.76 -12.53
CA VAL A 64 4.44 -4.66 -13.09
C VAL A 64 3.79 -6.04 -13.30
N SER A 65 4.57 -7.08 -13.61
CA SER A 65 4.04 -8.44 -13.79
C SER A 65 3.66 -9.16 -12.48
N HIS A 66 4.08 -8.65 -11.33
CA HIS A 66 3.92 -9.33 -10.03
C HIS A 66 3.04 -8.57 -9.04
N VAL A 67 2.56 -7.39 -9.40
CA VAL A 67 1.60 -6.63 -8.60
C VAL A 67 0.18 -6.81 -9.12
N GLU A 68 -0.83 -6.53 -8.30
CA GLU A 68 -2.23 -6.74 -8.70
C GLU A 68 -2.76 -5.56 -9.52
N ARG A 69 -2.36 -4.34 -9.17
CA ARG A 69 -2.82 -3.11 -9.84
C ARG A 69 -1.66 -2.18 -10.19
N PRO A 70 -1.80 -1.30 -11.19
CA PRO A 70 -0.75 -0.34 -11.55
C PRO A 70 -0.27 0.55 -10.38
N ALA A 71 -1.19 1.01 -9.52
CA ALA A 71 -0.86 1.81 -8.35
C ALA A 71 0.07 1.06 -7.39
N ASP A 72 -0.08 -0.25 -7.28
CA ASP A 72 0.74 -1.09 -6.40
C ASP A 72 2.20 -1.11 -6.91
N ALA A 73 2.42 -1.13 -8.23
CA ALA A 73 3.77 -1.00 -8.81
C ALA A 73 4.42 0.33 -8.44
N TYR A 74 3.67 1.43 -8.53
CA TYR A 74 4.16 2.75 -8.12
C TYR A 74 4.48 2.78 -6.62
N ILE A 75 3.59 2.27 -5.77
CA ILE A 75 3.80 2.28 -4.31
C ILE A 75 5.04 1.46 -3.94
N VAL A 76 5.23 0.28 -4.53
CA VAL A 76 6.44 -0.54 -4.33
C VAL A 76 7.70 0.25 -4.69
N LEU A 77 7.74 0.85 -5.87
CA LEU A 77 8.91 1.61 -6.34
C LEU A 77 9.19 2.82 -5.46
N ARG A 78 8.14 3.53 -5.05
CA ARG A 78 8.23 4.71 -4.17
C ARG A 78 8.68 4.33 -2.76
N LEU A 79 8.23 3.22 -2.21
CA LEU A 79 8.72 2.70 -0.93
C LEU A 79 10.20 2.29 -1.02
N GLY A 80 10.64 1.72 -2.14
CA GLY A 80 12.05 1.43 -2.40
C GLY A 80 12.91 2.68 -2.42
N GLU A 81 12.47 3.71 -3.13
CA GLU A 81 13.13 5.02 -3.17
C GLU A 81 13.24 5.64 -1.76
N MET A 82 12.13 5.67 -1.00
CA MET A 82 12.10 6.18 0.37
C MET A 82 13.02 5.41 1.33
N ALA A 83 13.12 4.09 1.17
CA ALA A 83 13.95 3.23 2.01
C ALA A 83 15.40 3.09 1.50
N ALA A 84 15.74 3.73 0.38
CA ALA A 84 17.00 3.51 -0.35
C ALA A 84 17.29 2.01 -0.57
N LYS A 85 16.26 1.24 -0.98
CA LYS A 85 16.35 -0.19 -1.27
C LYS A 85 16.09 -0.47 -2.75
N PRO A 86 16.79 -1.46 -3.34
CA PRO A 86 16.56 -1.83 -4.72
C PRO A 86 15.19 -2.52 -4.89
N ALA A 87 14.60 -2.40 -6.09
CA ALA A 87 13.23 -2.82 -6.36
C ALA A 87 13.01 -4.34 -6.15
N ASP A 88 14.02 -5.16 -6.42
CA ASP A 88 14.01 -6.60 -6.19
C ASP A 88 13.82 -6.96 -4.71
N TYR A 89 14.57 -6.31 -3.82
CA TYR A 89 14.44 -6.46 -2.37
C TYR A 89 13.06 -6.05 -1.88
N VAL A 90 12.53 -4.93 -2.39
CA VAL A 90 11.19 -4.45 -2.02
C VAL A 90 10.12 -5.42 -2.50
N MET A 91 10.26 -5.96 -3.71
CA MET A 91 9.35 -6.97 -4.26
C MET A 91 9.35 -8.27 -3.44
N GLU A 92 10.50 -8.71 -2.94
CA GLU A 92 10.59 -9.85 -2.03
C GLU A 92 9.80 -9.60 -0.74
N LYS A 93 9.95 -8.40 -0.14
CA LYS A 93 9.19 -7.99 1.05
C LYS A 93 7.69 -7.85 0.77
N TYR A 94 7.33 -7.30 -0.39
CA TYR A 94 5.93 -7.18 -0.83
C TYR A 94 5.28 -8.56 -0.93
N ARG A 95 5.94 -9.54 -1.58
CA ARG A 95 5.41 -10.91 -1.73
C ARG A 95 5.28 -11.63 -0.40
N SER A 96 6.30 -11.57 0.46
CA SER A 96 6.29 -12.21 1.78
C SER A 96 5.37 -11.53 2.80
N GLY A 97 5.03 -10.26 2.57
CA GLY A 97 4.14 -9.45 3.40
C GLY A 97 2.74 -9.25 2.83
N LYS A 98 2.36 -9.98 1.77
CA LYS A 98 1.08 -9.79 1.08
C LYS A 98 -0.10 -9.88 2.05
N GLY A 99 -1.05 -8.94 1.93
CA GLY A 99 -2.23 -8.87 2.79
C GLY A 99 -2.02 -8.17 4.15
N LYS A 100 -0.78 -7.77 4.52
CA LYS A 100 -0.52 -7.05 5.78
C LYS A 100 -0.71 -5.53 5.69
N GLY A 101 -1.01 -5.01 4.51
CA GLY A 101 -1.16 -3.58 4.25
C GLY A 101 0.16 -2.86 3.97
N TRP A 102 0.06 -1.63 3.49
CA TRP A 102 1.20 -0.86 2.98
C TRP A 102 2.08 -0.30 4.11
N GLY A 103 1.47 0.08 5.23
CA GLY A 103 2.21 0.50 6.42
C GLY A 103 3.14 -0.59 6.97
N ALA A 104 2.70 -1.85 6.95
CA ALA A 104 3.51 -2.99 7.39
C ALA A 104 4.69 -3.24 6.44
N LEU A 105 4.47 -3.15 5.12
CA LEU A 105 5.55 -3.22 4.14
C LEU A 105 6.56 -2.08 4.35
N ALA A 106 6.09 -0.83 4.47
CA ALA A 106 6.94 0.33 4.70
C ALA A 106 7.80 0.14 5.97
N GLN A 107 7.19 -0.30 7.07
CA GLN A 107 7.90 -0.58 8.31
C GLN A 107 8.95 -1.69 8.13
N SER A 108 8.64 -2.76 7.39
CA SER A 108 9.59 -3.85 7.12
C SER A 108 10.82 -3.42 6.31
N LEU A 109 10.70 -2.32 5.56
CA LEU A 109 11.79 -1.71 4.79
C LEU A 109 12.61 -0.70 5.64
N GLY A 110 12.19 -0.43 6.87
CA GLY A 110 12.81 0.54 7.77
C GLY A 110 12.23 1.95 7.71
N ILE A 111 11.12 2.17 7.01
CA ILE A 111 10.44 3.47 7.01
C ILE A 111 9.71 3.63 8.34
N LYS A 112 10.00 4.72 9.05
CA LYS A 112 9.42 5.00 10.37
C LYS A 112 7.89 5.22 10.25
N PRO A 113 7.07 4.55 11.07
CA PRO A 113 5.64 4.87 11.15
C PRO A 113 5.41 6.35 11.44
N GLY A 114 4.54 6.99 10.66
CA GLY A 114 4.26 8.42 10.77
C GLY A 114 5.35 9.34 10.20
N SER A 115 6.32 8.82 9.44
CA SER A 115 7.27 9.68 8.74
C SER A 115 6.54 10.61 7.76
N LYS A 116 7.12 11.80 7.55
CA LYS A 116 6.55 12.80 6.65
C LYS A 116 6.42 12.22 5.24
N GLU A 117 7.43 11.51 4.78
CA GLU A 117 7.49 10.93 3.43
C GLU A 117 6.40 9.89 3.22
N PHE A 118 6.10 9.06 4.24
CA PHE A 118 5.02 8.07 4.13
C PHE A 118 3.63 8.73 4.20
N HIS A 119 3.47 9.77 5.03
CA HIS A 119 2.25 10.59 5.00
C HIS A 119 2.07 11.33 3.67
N ASP A 120 3.15 11.78 3.04
CA ASP A 120 3.12 12.43 1.73
C ASP A 120 2.65 11.44 0.66
N LEU A 121 3.19 10.22 0.68
CA LEU A 121 2.73 9.11 -0.17
C LEU A 121 1.24 8.79 0.05
N LYS A 122 0.75 8.86 1.30
CA LYS A 122 -0.69 8.64 1.59
C LYS A 122 -1.60 9.68 0.94
N ARG A 123 -1.09 10.89 0.69
CA ARG A 123 -1.88 12.00 0.15
C ARG A 123 -1.87 12.09 -1.37
N GLY A 124 -0.95 11.41 -2.06
CA GLY A 124 -0.85 11.49 -3.51
C GLY A 124 0.32 10.73 -4.11
N ASN A 125 0.44 10.89 -5.42
CA ASN A 125 1.53 10.40 -6.24
C ASN A 125 2.00 11.55 -7.13
N ASP A 126 3.26 11.52 -7.54
CA ASP A 126 3.89 12.50 -8.43
C ASP A 126 4.04 11.98 -9.87
N LEU A 127 3.36 10.89 -10.25
CA LEU A 127 3.53 10.28 -11.59
C LEU A 127 2.68 10.96 -12.66
N TYR A 128 1.57 11.57 -12.26
CA TYR A 128 0.59 12.21 -13.15
C TYR A 128 0.37 13.70 -12.84
N GLU A 129 1.09 14.29 -11.89
CA GLU A 129 0.93 15.69 -11.51
C GLU A 129 1.41 16.67 -12.60
N ASP A 130 2.17 16.18 -13.58
CA ASP A 130 2.90 16.97 -14.57
C ASP A 130 2.03 17.50 -15.73
N ASN A 131 0.77 17.06 -15.86
CA ASN A 131 -0.06 17.32 -17.04
C ASN A 131 -1.41 18.01 -16.78
N GLU A 132 -1.71 18.41 -15.54
CA GLU A 132 -2.89 19.23 -15.25
C GLU A 132 -2.47 20.67 -14.98
N GLY A 133 -2.50 21.49 -16.04
CA GLY A 133 -2.26 22.93 -15.95
C GLY A 133 -3.10 23.58 -14.85
N GLY A 134 -2.42 24.15 -13.86
CA GLY A 134 -2.90 25.25 -13.01
C GLY A 134 -4.28 25.09 -12.36
N LYS A 135 -4.35 24.46 -11.19
CA LYS A 135 -5.14 25.01 -10.07
C LYS A 135 -4.71 24.40 -8.74
N GLY A 136 -3.92 25.17 -8.00
CA GLY A 136 -3.50 24.85 -6.65
C GLY A 136 -4.68 24.66 -5.70
N LYS A 137 -4.53 23.65 -4.83
CA LYS A 137 -5.31 23.47 -3.59
C LYS A 137 -5.33 24.76 -2.77
N GLY A 138 -6.49 25.38 -2.64
CA GLY A 138 -6.81 26.39 -1.63
C GLY A 138 -7.82 25.82 -0.63
N LYS A 139 -7.37 25.59 0.60
CA LYS A 139 -8.08 25.04 1.76
C LYS A 139 -9.51 25.55 1.94
N GLY A 140 -10.48 24.63 2.01
CA GLY A 140 -11.74 24.86 2.71
C GLY A 140 -11.50 24.85 4.22
N GLN A 141 -11.54 26.02 4.86
CA GLN A 141 -11.61 26.13 6.31
C GLN A 141 -12.85 26.96 6.67
N GLY A 142 -13.99 26.28 6.71
CA GLY A 142 -15.20 26.83 7.32
C GLY A 142 -14.99 26.91 8.84
N LYS A 143 -14.97 28.13 9.38
CA LYS A 143 -15.31 28.38 10.78
C LYS A 143 -16.19 29.61 10.84
N GLY A 144 -17.49 29.36 10.93
CA GLY A 144 -18.43 30.35 11.40
C GLY A 144 -18.12 30.74 12.84
N ARG A 145 -18.21 32.04 13.13
CA ARG A 145 -18.56 32.54 14.46
C ARG A 145 -19.53 33.69 14.27
N GLN A 146 -20.76 33.45 14.72
CA GLN A 146 -21.76 34.46 15.00
C GLN A 146 -21.20 35.48 16.00
N LYS A 147 -21.49 36.75 15.75
CA LYS A 147 -21.77 37.75 16.78
C LYS A 147 -22.88 38.64 16.26
#